data_AF-A0A7T5UT86-F1
#
_entry.id   AF-A0A7T5UT86-F1
#
_cell.length_a   1.000
_cell.length_b   1.000
_cell.length_c   1.000
_cell.angle_alpha   90.00
_cell.angle_beta   90.00
_cell.angle_gamma   90.00
#
_symmetry.space_group_name_H-M   'P 1'
#
loop_
_entity.id
_entity.type
_entity.pdbx_description
1 polymer ?
#
loop_
_entity_poly.entity_id
_entity_poly.type
_entity_poly.pdbx_seq_one_letter_code
_entity_poly.pdbx_strand_id
1 'polypeptide(L)'
;MDRFLVESPHDPGDCRKVVKNIYAQGYLYNCDWGCKGGVHKAWVMIEAEDEKQALWVVPPILRTNAKATKIVKFDPEMVKDWKDE
;
A
#
# COMPACT_ATOMS: atom_id res chain seq x y z
N MET A 1 -11.27 10.50 7.56
CA MET A 1 -10.25 9.43 7.45
C MET A 1 -9.10 9.99 6.64
N ASP A 2 -7.87 9.61 6.96
CA ASP A 2 -6.68 9.99 6.21
C ASP A 2 -6.41 8.99 5.08
N ARG A 3 -5.72 9.44 4.03
CA ARG A 3 -5.30 8.58 2.92
C ARG A 3 -3.97 7.92 3.24
N PHE A 4 -3.88 6.61 3.02
CA PHE A 4 -2.66 5.82 3.23
C PHE A 4 -2.28 5.07 1.95
N LEU A 5 -0.99 5.07 1.64
CA LEU A 5 -0.39 4.10 0.74
C LEU A 5 0.08 2.91 1.59
N VAL A 6 -0.51 1.76 1.35
CA VAL A 6 -0.12 0.50 1.99
C VAL A 6 0.77 -0.28 1.04
N GLU A 7 1.96 -0.63 1.51
CA GLU A 7 2.97 -1.40 0.81
C GLU A 7 3.09 -2.78 1.45
N SER A 8 2.98 -3.84 0.66
CA SER A 8 3.09 -5.24 1.14
C SER A 8 4.21 -5.98 0.42
N PRO A 9 5.48 -5.81 0.84
CA PRO A 9 6.60 -6.56 0.28
C PRO A 9 6.51 -8.04 0.63
N HIS A 10 7.04 -8.88 -0.25
CA HIS A 10 7.07 -10.33 -0.10
C HIS A 10 8.25 -10.93 -0.85
N ASP A 11 8.58 -12.18 -0.54
CA ASP A 11 9.70 -12.86 -1.19
C ASP A 11 9.41 -13.17 -2.67
N PRO A 12 10.45 -13.18 -3.54
CA PRO A 12 10.31 -13.52 -4.95
C PRO A 12 9.61 -14.86 -5.21
N GLY A 13 9.88 -15.86 -4.35
CA GLY A 13 9.27 -17.19 -4.42
C GLY A 13 7.78 -17.21 -4.07
N ASP A 14 7.28 -16.18 -3.37
CA ASP A 14 5.94 -16.15 -2.82
C ASP A 14 4.92 -15.38 -3.65
N CYS A 15 5.33 -14.67 -4.72
CA CYS A 15 4.42 -13.83 -5.50
C CYS A 15 3.11 -14.52 -5.90
N ARG A 16 3.20 -15.76 -6.42
CA ARG A 16 2.00 -16.51 -6.85
C ARG A 16 1.08 -16.86 -5.69
N LYS A 17 1.65 -17.21 -4.54
CA LYS A 17 0.92 -17.55 -3.32
C LYS A 17 0.21 -16.31 -2.78
N VAL A 18 0.91 -15.17 -2.75
CA VAL A 18 0.36 -13.88 -2.34
C VAL A 18 -0.80 -13.47 -3.24
N VAL A 19 -0.61 -13.43 -4.56
CA VAL A 19 -1.66 -13.05 -5.52
C VAL A 19 -2.90 -13.92 -5.35
N LYS A 20 -2.74 -15.24 -5.20
CA LYS A 20 -3.86 -16.16 -4.96
C LYS A 20 -4.59 -15.90 -3.64
N ASN A 21 -3.86 -15.60 -2.57
CA ASN A 21 -4.46 -15.26 -1.28
C ASN A 21 -5.28 -13.97 -1.37
N ILE A 22 -4.74 -12.94 -2.01
CA ILE A 22 -5.48 -11.67 -2.21
C ILE A 22 -6.71 -11.88 -3.09
N TYR A 23 -6.60 -12.68 -4.16
CA TYR A 23 -7.74 -13.08 -5.00
C TYR A 23 -8.84 -13.77 -4.19
N ALA A 24 -8.48 -14.74 -3.34
CA ALA A 24 -9.42 -15.46 -2.49
C ALA A 24 -10.13 -14.55 -1.47
N GLN A 25 -9.51 -13.44 -1.07
CA GLN A 25 -10.11 -12.45 -0.18
C GLN A 25 -10.97 -11.40 -0.91
N GLY A 26 -11.01 -11.42 -2.25
CA GLY A 26 -11.97 -10.66 -3.05
C GLY A 26 -11.56 -9.22 -3.43
N TYR A 27 -10.32 -8.81 -3.15
CA TYR A 27 -9.86 -7.43 -3.43
C TYR A 27 -8.64 -7.36 -4.36
N LEU A 28 -8.44 -8.36 -5.22
CA LEU A 28 -7.31 -8.42 -6.17
C LEU A 28 -7.17 -7.16 -7.03
N TYR A 29 -8.30 -6.65 -7.53
CA TYR A 29 -8.33 -5.49 -8.43
C TYR A 29 -8.12 -4.15 -7.72
N ASN A 30 -8.13 -4.13 -6.38
CA ASN A 30 -7.81 -2.93 -5.60
C ASN A 30 -6.30 -2.75 -5.42
N CYS A 31 -5.50 -3.79 -5.72
CA CYS A 31 -4.05 -3.75 -5.57
C CYS A 31 -3.34 -3.54 -6.90
N ASP A 32 -2.29 -2.72 -6.87
CA ASP A 32 -1.27 -2.65 -7.92
C ASP A 32 -0.11 -3.59 -7.58
N TRP A 33 0.48 -4.20 -8.61
CA TRP A 33 1.43 -5.32 -8.45
C TRP A 33 2.75 -5.05 -9.16
N GLY A 34 3.86 -5.11 -8.42
CA GLY A 34 5.20 -4.92 -9.00
C GLY A 34 5.82 -6.20 -9.54
N CYS A 35 5.24 -7.37 -9.28
CA CYS A 35 5.93 -8.66 -9.40
C CYS A 35 6.43 -8.96 -10.81
N LYS A 36 5.65 -8.59 -11.85
CA LYS A 36 6.06 -8.76 -13.26
C LYS A 36 7.15 -7.76 -13.69
N GLY A 37 7.34 -6.68 -12.95
CA GLY A 37 8.41 -5.69 -13.15
C GLY A 37 9.63 -5.92 -12.26
N GLY A 38 9.74 -7.07 -11.58
CA GLY A 38 10.86 -7.39 -10.69
C GLY A 38 10.77 -6.75 -9.29
N VAL A 39 9.65 -6.12 -8.96
CA VAL A 39 9.42 -5.52 -7.63
C VAL A 39 8.43 -6.41 -6.86
N HIS A 40 8.93 -7.19 -5.90
CA HIS A 40 8.11 -8.14 -5.14
C HIS A 40 7.32 -7.45 -4.02
N LYS A 41 6.38 -6.60 -4.43
CA LYS A 41 5.55 -5.76 -3.57
C LYS A 41 4.18 -5.52 -4.23
N ALA A 42 3.14 -5.44 -3.40
CA ALA A 42 1.83 -4.92 -3.79
C ALA A 42 1.61 -3.55 -3.14
N TRP A 43 0.83 -2.70 -3.81
CA TRP A 43 0.40 -1.40 -3.31
C TRP A 43 -1.12 -1.31 -3.30
N VAL A 44 -1.67 -0.63 -2.30
CA VAL A 44 -3.07 -0.22 -2.30
C VAL A 44 -3.20 1.13 -1.60
N MET A 45 -4.03 2.01 -2.14
CA MET A 45 -4.43 3.24 -1.45
C MET A 45 -5.78 3.02 -0.76
N ILE A 46 -5.84 3.34 0.53
CA ILE A 46 -7.07 3.24 1.33
C ILE A 46 -7.25 4.47 2.20
N GLU A 47 -8.46 4.63 2.72
CA GLU A 47 -8.74 5.57 3.80
C GLU A 47 -8.80 4.82 5.14
N ALA A 48 -8.18 5.38 6.17
CA ALA A 48 -8.16 4.83 7.52
C ALA A 48 -8.10 5.95 8.58
N GLU A 49 -8.37 5.62 9.83
CA GLU A 49 -8.20 6.52 10.98
C GLU A 49 -6.72 6.71 11.32
N ASP A 50 -5.92 5.66 11.19
CA ASP A 50 -4.49 5.66 11.46
C ASP A 50 -3.75 4.58 10.65
N GLU A 51 -2.42 4.55 10.80
CA GLU A 51 -1.52 3.62 10.11
C GLU A 51 -1.79 2.15 10.51
N LYS A 52 -2.22 1.91 11.75
CA LYS A 52 -2.47 0.57 12.27
C LYS A 52 -3.75 -0.02 11.67
N GLN A 53 -4.82 0.77 11.58
CA GLN A 53 -6.06 0.39 10.91
C GLN A 53 -5.81 0.19 9.41
N ALA A 54 -4.97 1.03 8.79
CA ALA A 54 -4.63 0.86 7.38
C ALA A 54 -3.99 -0.51 7.08
N LEU A 55 -3.16 -1.04 7.98
CA LEU A 55 -2.54 -2.36 7.85
C LEU A 55 -3.50 -3.55 8.01
N TRP A 56 -4.78 -3.35 8.35
CA TRP A 56 -5.75 -4.43 8.48
C TRP A 56 -6.09 -5.07 7.13
N VAL A 57 -6.03 -4.31 6.04
CA VAL A 57 -6.23 -4.82 4.66
C VAL A 57 -5.15 -5.84 4.28
N VAL A 58 -3.98 -5.78 4.91
CA VAL A 58 -2.85 -6.67 4.59
C VAL A 58 -3.08 -8.03 5.26
N PRO A 59 -2.98 -9.16 4.53
CA PRO A 59 -3.05 -10.49 5.14
C PRO A 59 -1.98 -10.68 6.23
N PRO A 60 -2.25 -11.46 7.29
CA PRO A 60 -1.29 -11.66 8.39
C PRO A 60 0.12 -12.08 7.94
N ILE A 61 0.23 -12.93 6.91
CA ILE A 61 1.51 -13.40 6.37
C ILE A 61 2.39 -12.28 5.77
N LEU A 62 1.79 -11.16 5.37
CA LEU A 62 2.50 -10.01 4.80
C LEU A 62 2.62 -8.83 5.77
N ARG A 63 1.79 -8.82 6.81
CA ARG A 63 1.60 -7.65 7.68
C ARG A 63 2.87 -7.25 8.43
N THR A 64 3.71 -8.22 8.80
CA THR A 64 4.97 -7.96 9.54
C THR A 64 5.92 -7.05 8.77
N ASN A 65 5.97 -7.18 7.44
CA ASN A 65 6.86 -6.40 6.59
C ASN A 65 6.13 -5.27 5.86
N ALA A 66 4.83 -5.12 6.09
CA ALA A 66 4.02 -4.11 5.43
C ALA A 66 4.19 -2.74 6.09
N LYS A 67 4.02 -1.70 5.28
CA LYS A 67 4.09 -0.31 5.73
C LYS A 67 2.85 0.43 5.27
N ALA A 68 2.21 1.16 6.19
CA ALA A 68 1.24 2.19 5.84
C ALA A 68 1.92 3.55 5.93
N THR A 69 1.88 4.32 4.86
CA THR A 69 2.41 5.68 4.81
C THR A 69 1.25 6.64 4.60
N LYS A 70 1.04 7.60 5.51
CA LYS A 70 0.07 8.68 5.29
C LYS A 70 0.49 9.49 4.06
N ILE A 71 -0.43 9.69 3.12
CA ILE A 71 -0.19 10.41 1.88
C ILE A 71 -1.15 11.60 1.73
N VAL A 72 -0.66 12.66 1.08
CA VAL A 72 -1.44 13.87 0.79
C VAL A 72 -1.32 14.22 -0.69
N LYS A 73 -2.39 14.77 -1.26
CA LYS A 73 -2.31 15.50 -2.53
C LYS A 73 -2.17 16.98 -2.18
N PHE A 74 -1.03 17.56 -2.50
CA PHE A 74 -0.86 19.01 -2.38
C PHE A 74 -1.69 19.70 -3.47
N ASP A 75 -2.32 20.81 -3.09
CA ASP A 75 -2.88 21.77 -4.03
C ASP A 75 -2.00 23.03 -4.09
N PRO A 76 -2.15 23.88 -5.12
CA PRO A 76 -1.34 25.08 -5.27
C PRO A 76 -1.37 26.02 -4.07
N GLU A 77 -2.48 26.13 -3.34
CA GLU A 77 -2.59 27.03 -2.17
C GLU A 77 -1.74 26.53 -1.00
N MET A 78 -1.60 25.21 -0.83
CA MET A 78 -0.77 24.62 0.22
C MET A 78 0.72 24.91 0.04
N VAL A 79 1.17 25.12 -1.20
CA VAL A 79 2.60 25.25 -1.55
C VAL A 79 2.99 26.65 -2.01
N LYS A 80 2.03 27.57 -2.20
CA LYS A 80 2.28 28.90 -2.79
C LYS A 80 3.34 29.73 -2.08
N ASP A 81 3.48 29.55 -0.76
CA ASP A 81 4.37 30.35 0.10
C ASP A 81 5.62 29.58 0.55
N TRP A 82 5.88 28.38 -0.01
CA TRP A 82 7.08 27.62 0.32
C TRP A 82 8.31 28.32 -0.26
N LYS A 83 9.37 28.39 0.53
CA LYS A 83 10.67 28.92 0.10
C LYS A 83 11.61 27.74 -0.12
N ASP A 84 12.43 27.82 -1.17
CA ASP A 84 13.53 26.88 -1.35
C ASP A 84 14.52 27.00 -0.18
N GLU A 85 14.98 25.87 0.35
CA GLU A 85 16.02 25.78 1.39
C GLU A 85 17.42 25.99 0.81
#